data_AF-A0A202DW00-F1
#
_entry.id   AF-A0A202DW00-F1
#
_cell.length_a   1.000
_cell.length_b   1.000
_cell.length_c   1.000
_cell.angle_alpha   90.00
_cell.angle_beta   90.00
_cell.angle_gamma   90.00
#
_symmetry.space_group_name_H-M   'P 1'
#
loop_
_entity.id
_entity.type
_entity.pdbx_description
1 polymer ?
#
loop_
_entity_poly.entity_id
_entity_poly.type
_entity_poly.pdbx_seq_one_letter_code
_entity_poly.pdbx_strand_id
1 'polypeptide(L)'
;MQKAPESEELLLSHETTKSDVQPRSQLSEVISFLAFEGHSARVGLAILTCLVLFLLAQALVPWQAIEIPKQWQSLYSWFLACGLAVGIEQKFLAKSLYIYRNTYKMALSGEYENALSHLAQIAPDSAGLVRCPASLYHLRRAEILAQSGNFELAEYELEIAKPAGVKQEQYHLAKAGLYKAKGEVDAAKNELEKLEALIGFVPAISLEKTLLLLEEPRNVWEAKKELDKLLELPDGPHFTGENTSTLANAYRNVTKLWTGHAEEGLDGLNDAIHRIKAAALYVDSLRPILASLCIERAYYLATHKEPDAAVEDLKTSSLLCNFPSQQKRREAVKEELEWRHNKTL
;
A
#
# COMPACT_ATOMS: atom_id res chain seq x y z
N MET A 1 21.33 -20.42 -18.79
CA MET A 1 20.85 -19.40 -19.75
C MET A 1 19.42 -19.75 -20.12
N GLN A 2 18.46 -19.27 -19.34
CA GLN A 2 17.03 -19.38 -19.66
C GLN A 2 16.67 -18.24 -20.61
N LYS A 3 15.97 -18.57 -21.70
CA LYS A 3 15.47 -17.61 -22.69
C LYS A 3 14.44 -16.70 -22.02
N ALA A 4 14.57 -15.38 -22.22
CA ALA A 4 13.51 -14.43 -21.96
C ALA A 4 12.28 -14.80 -22.81
N PRO A 5 11.08 -14.95 -22.23
CA PRO A 5 9.87 -15.12 -23.02
C PRO A 5 9.36 -13.75 -23.45
N GLU A 6 8.99 -13.67 -24.73
CA GLU A 6 8.07 -12.78 -25.46
C GLU A 6 7.17 -11.79 -24.66
N SER A 7 7.74 -11.01 -23.73
CA SER A 7 7.01 -10.14 -22.79
C SER A 7 6.86 -8.70 -23.27
N GLU A 8 7.60 -8.25 -24.29
CA GLU A 8 7.55 -6.86 -24.75
C GLU A 8 6.24 -6.51 -25.47
N GLU A 9 5.63 -7.44 -26.19
CA GLU A 9 4.40 -7.14 -26.96
C GLU A 9 3.16 -6.97 -26.07
N LEU A 10 3.07 -7.65 -24.93
CA LEU A 10 1.99 -7.43 -23.94
C LEU A 10 2.25 -6.21 -23.02
N LEU A 11 3.51 -5.79 -22.88
CA LEU A 11 3.90 -4.62 -22.07
C LEU A 11 3.80 -3.29 -22.84
N LEU A 12 3.83 -3.33 -24.18
CA LEU A 12 3.79 -2.14 -25.05
C LEU A 12 2.46 -1.96 -25.81
N SER A 13 1.50 -2.90 -25.75
CA SER A 13 0.26 -2.85 -26.55
C SER A 13 -0.81 -1.86 -26.05
N HIS A 14 -0.47 -0.87 -25.23
CA HIS A 14 -1.36 0.24 -24.91
C HIS A 14 -0.80 1.53 -25.49
N GLU A 15 -0.85 1.64 -26.82
CA GLU A 15 -0.94 2.95 -27.47
C GLU A 15 -2.17 3.66 -26.88
N THR A 16 -1.92 4.63 -26.01
CA THR A 16 -2.92 5.55 -25.52
C THR A 16 -3.49 6.34 -26.69
N THR A 17 -4.59 5.87 -27.27
CA THR A 17 -5.48 6.72 -28.04
C THR A 17 -5.86 7.88 -27.12
N LYS A 18 -5.57 9.11 -27.54
CA LYS A 18 -6.16 10.34 -26.98
C LYS A 18 -7.67 10.22 -27.06
N SER A 19 -8.31 9.62 -26.05
CA SER A 19 -9.75 9.57 -26.00
C SER A 19 -10.24 10.91 -25.47
N ASP A 20 -11.02 11.61 -26.29
CA ASP A 20 -11.90 12.70 -25.87
C ASP A 20 -12.86 12.18 -24.79
N VAL A 21 -12.41 12.16 -23.54
CA VAL A 21 -13.26 11.85 -22.39
C VAL A 21 -14.04 13.12 -22.08
N GLN A 22 -15.32 13.13 -22.46
CA GLN A 22 -16.26 14.13 -21.94
C GLN A 22 -16.21 14.12 -20.40
N PRO A 23 -16.14 15.28 -19.74
CA PRO A 23 -16.09 15.35 -18.29
C PRO A 23 -17.42 14.82 -17.73
N ARG A 24 -17.42 13.59 -17.22
CA ARG A 24 -18.46 13.17 -16.26
C ARG A 24 -18.37 14.09 -15.05
N SER A 25 -19.51 14.36 -14.44
CA SER A 25 -19.64 15.31 -13.33
C SER A 25 -18.54 15.11 -12.27
N GLN A 26 -17.88 16.20 -11.85
CA GLN A 26 -16.78 16.21 -10.86
C GLN A 26 -17.08 15.38 -9.58
N LEU A 27 -18.36 15.23 -9.22
CA LEU A 27 -18.80 14.46 -8.05
C LEU A 27 -18.48 12.95 -8.16
N SER A 28 -18.66 12.31 -9.32
CA SER A 28 -18.43 10.86 -9.47
C SER A 28 -16.95 10.50 -9.39
N GLU A 29 -16.08 11.39 -9.85
CA GLU A 29 -14.62 11.24 -9.75
C GLU A 29 -14.16 11.39 -8.30
N VAL A 30 -14.69 12.37 -7.57
CA VAL A 30 -14.41 12.56 -6.13
C VAL A 30 -14.88 11.34 -5.32
N ILE A 31 -16.07 10.82 -5.58
CA ILE A 31 -16.61 9.63 -4.90
C ILE A 31 -15.73 8.41 -5.17
N SER A 32 -15.32 8.21 -6.43
CA SER A 32 -14.42 7.11 -6.80
C SER A 32 -13.07 7.27 -6.09
N PHE A 33 -12.46 8.44 -6.16
CA PHE A 33 -11.20 8.75 -5.48
C PHE A 33 -11.26 8.46 -3.98
N LEU A 34 -12.26 9.00 -3.27
CA LEU A 34 -12.45 8.76 -1.84
C LEU A 34 -12.67 7.29 -1.51
N ALA A 35 -13.36 6.55 -2.37
CA ALA A 35 -13.57 5.13 -2.16
C ALA A 35 -12.27 4.32 -2.31
N PHE A 36 -11.46 4.61 -3.32
CA PHE A 36 -10.14 3.96 -3.54
C PHE A 36 -9.12 4.32 -2.46
N GLU A 37 -9.19 5.53 -1.89
CA GLU A 37 -8.43 5.96 -0.70
C GLU A 37 -8.98 5.34 0.61
N GLY A 38 -10.02 4.50 0.56
CA GLY A 38 -10.51 3.75 1.72
C GLY A 38 -11.61 4.44 2.54
N HIS A 39 -12.20 5.53 2.05
CA HIS A 39 -13.34 6.21 2.71
C HIS A 39 -14.72 5.66 2.30
N SER A 40 -14.79 4.47 1.69
CA SER A 40 -16.03 3.85 1.20
C SER A 40 -17.12 3.70 2.28
N ALA A 41 -16.75 3.48 3.54
CA ALA A 41 -17.69 3.42 4.67
C ALA A 41 -18.41 4.76 4.92
N ARG A 42 -17.73 5.90 4.73
CA ARG A 42 -18.35 7.24 4.89
C ARG A 42 -19.31 7.56 3.75
N VAL A 43 -18.97 7.14 2.53
CA VAL A 43 -19.84 7.29 1.36
C VAL A 43 -21.09 6.41 1.51
N GLY A 44 -20.91 5.14 1.90
CA GLY A 44 -22.01 4.23 2.16
C GLY A 44 -22.93 4.70 3.30
N LEU A 45 -22.37 5.23 4.39
CA LEU A 45 -23.12 5.77 5.51
C LEU A 45 -23.92 7.02 5.11
N ALA A 46 -23.35 7.93 4.32
CA ALA A 46 -24.06 9.12 3.86
C ALA A 46 -25.27 8.77 2.99
N ILE A 47 -25.11 7.80 2.07
CA ILE A 47 -26.19 7.32 1.21
C ILE A 47 -27.27 6.60 2.04
N LEU A 48 -26.87 5.71 2.94
CA LEU A 48 -27.79 4.99 3.83
C LEU A 48 -28.59 5.97 4.70
N THR A 49 -27.93 7.02 5.22
CA THR A 49 -28.57 8.05 6.02
C THR A 49 -29.62 8.82 5.21
N CYS A 50 -29.31 9.21 3.96
CA CYS A 50 -30.29 9.83 3.07
C CYS A 50 -31.49 8.91 2.79
N LEU A 51 -31.26 7.61 2.60
CA LEU A 51 -32.29 6.62 2.30
C LEU A 51 -33.19 6.35 3.53
N VAL A 52 -32.61 6.30 4.73
CA VAL A 52 -33.34 6.15 6.00
C VAL A 52 -34.16 7.41 6.32
N LEU A 53 -33.59 8.60 6.17
CA LEU A 53 -34.33 9.86 6.34
C LEU A 53 -35.51 9.96 5.38
N PHE A 54 -35.34 9.48 4.14
CA PHE A 54 -36.41 9.42 3.14
C PHE A 54 -37.52 8.42 3.52
N LEU A 55 -37.17 7.20 3.94
CA LEU A 55 -38.16 6.20 4.39
C LEU A 55 -38.92 6.66 5.64
N LEU A 56 -38.24 7.33 6.57
CA LEU A 56 -38.87 7.94 7.74
C LEU A 56 -39.85 9.05 7.34
N ALA A 57 -39.48 9.90 6.37
CA ALA A 57 -40.38 10.90 5.83
C ALA A 57 -41.62 10.27 5.17
N GLN A 58 -41.48 9.09 4.53
CA GLN A 58 -42.63 8.36 3.99
C GLN A 58 -43.53 7.76 5.07
N ALA A 59 -42.96 7.23 6.15
CA ALA A 59 -43.72 6.63 7.25
C ALA A 59 -44.51 7.67 8.07
N LEU A 60 -44.04 8.92 8.10
CA LEU A 60 -44.66 10.02 8.84
C LEU A 60 -45.77 10.75 8.08
N VAL A 61 -45.95 10.51 6.77
CA VAL A 61 -46.99 11.14 5.95
C VAL A 61 -47.99 10.07 5.51
N PRO A 62 -49.29 10.13 5.88
CA PRO A 62 -50.26 9.13 5.46
C PRO A 62 -50.60 9.29 3.96
N TRP A 63 -50.03 8.41 3.13
CA TRP A 63 -50.13 8.43 1.66
C TRP A 63 -51.54 8.17 1.10
N GLN A 64 -52.50 7.76 1.93
CA GLN A 64 -53.84 7.38 1.50
C GLN A 64 -54.78 8.57 1.20
N ALA A 65 -54.38 9.80 1.51
CA ALA A 65 -55.22 11.00 1.35
C ALA A 65 -54.68 12.06 0.39
N ILE A 66 -53.52 11.84 -0.23
CA ILE A 66 -52.87 12.84 -1.07
C ILE A 66 -52.86 12.32 -2.52
N GLU A 67 -53.68 12.92 -3.38
CA GLU A 67 -53.47 12.80 -4.83
C GLU A 67 -52.08 13.36 -5.13
N ILE A 68 -51.10 12.47 -5.28
CA ILE A 68 -49.73 12.83 -5.61
C ILE A 68 -49.80 13.50 -6.99
N PRO A 69 -49.52 14.82 -7.09
CA PRO A 69 -49.52 15.48 -8.39
C PRO A 69 -48.55 14.73 -9.31
N LYS A 70 -48.86 14.60 -10.61
CA LYS A 70 -48.00 13.87 -11.58
C LYS A 70 -46.50 14.26 -11.50
N GLN A 71 -46.20 15.51 -11.12
CA GLN A 71 -44.85 16.02 -10.88
C GLN A 71 -44.11 15.31 -9.72
N TRP A 72 -44.83 14.89 -8.68
CA TRP A 72 -44.28 14.13 -7.55
C TRP A 72 -44.09 12.66 -7.89
N GLN A 73 -44.89 12.09 -8.80
CA GLN A 73 -44.66 10.73 -9.33
C GLN A 73 -43.40 10.68 -10.20
N SER A 74 -43.13 11.70 -11.03
CA SER A 74 -41.88 11.76 -11.80
C SER A 74 -40.67 11.92 -10.88
N LEU A 75 -40.75 12.78 -9.85
CA LEU A 75 -39.73 12.91 -8.83
C LEU A 75 -39.48 11.58 -8.09
N TYR A 76 -40.55 10.86 -7.74
CA TYR A 76 -40.45 9.54 -7.09
C TYR A 76 -39.74 8.51 -7.97
N SER A 77 -40.12 8.41 -9.25
CA SER A 77 -39.46 7.51 -10.20
C SER A 77 -37.99 7.87 -10.43
N TRP A 78 -37.68 9.18 -10.44
CA TRP A 78 -36.31 9.69 -10.52
C TRP A 78 -35.50 9.32 -9.27
N PHE A 79 -36.04 9.52 -8.06
CA PHE A 79 -35.38 9.13 -6.82
C PHE A 79 -35.13 7.62 -6.72
N LEU A 80 -36.09 6.78 -7.11
CA LEU A 80 -35.93 5.32 -7.17
C LEU A 80 -34.86 4.91 -8.21
N ALA A 81 -34.88 5.52 -9.40
CA ALA A 81 -33.87 5.28 -10.42
C ALA A 81 -32.48 5.70 -9.94
N CYS A 82 -32.36 6.86 -9.28
CA CYS A 82 -31.11 7.31 -8.65
C CYS A 82 -30.65 6.37 -7.53
N GLY A 83 -31.55 5.93 -6.66
CA GLY A 83 -31.23 4.98 -5.57
C GLY A 83 -30.76 3.62 -6.09
N LEU A 84 -31.41 3.08 -7.12
CA LEU A 84 -30.98 1.86 -7.80
C LEU A 84 -29.65 2.05 -8.53
N ALA A 85 -29.46 3.17 -9.23
CA ALA A 85 -28.20 3.50 -9.88
C ALA A 85 -27.05 3.56 -8.86
N VAL A 86 -27.25 4.24 -7.73
CA VAL A 86 -26.28 4.31 -6.63
C VAL A 86 -26.00 2.93 -6.03
N GLY A 87 -27.03 2.11 -5.80
CA GLY A 87 -26.84 0.75 -5.28
C GLY A 87 -26.06 -0.18 -6.23
N ILE A 88 -26.29 -0.03 -7.54
CA ILE A 88 -25.55 -0.75 -8.59
C ILE A 88 -24.10 -0.24 -8.66
N GLU A 89 -23.90 1.09 -8.65
CA GLU A 89 -22.57 1.71 -8.60
C GLU A 89 -21.78 1.28 -7.37
N GLN A 90 -22.40 1.15 -6.20
CA GLN A 90 -21.76 0.66 -4.97
C GLN A 90 -21.30 -0.80 -5.10
N LYS A 91 -22.08 -1.67 -5.75
CA LYS A 91 -21.64 -3.06 -6.02
C LYS A 91 -20.45 -3.10 -6.98
N PHE A 92 -20.48 -2.31 -8.05
CA PHE A 92 -19.36 -2.22 -8.99
C PHE A 92 -18.13 -1.60 -8.33
N LEU A 93 -18.30 -0.58 -7.48
CA LEU A 93 -17.24 0.04 -6.70
C LEU A 93 -16.62 -0.95 -5.71
N ALA A 94 -17.43 -1.73 -4.98
CA ALA A 94 -16.94 -2.76 -4.08
C ALA A 94 -16.11 -3.80 -4.84
N LYS A 95 -16.54 -4.20 -6.04
CA LYS A 95 -15.76 -5.08 -6.91
C LYS A 95 -14.45 -4.43 -7.38
N SER A 96 -14.47 -3.15 -7.75
CA SER A 96 -13.24 -2.44 -8.12
C SER A 96 -12.27 -2.28 -6.96
N LEU A 97 -12.75 -2.02 -5.74
CA LEU A 97 -11.93 -1.96 -4.54
C LEU A 97 -11.35 -3.33 -4.18
N TYR A 98 -12.12 -4.39 -4.38
CA TYR A 98 -11.64 -5.76 -4.22
C TYR A 98 -10.48 -6.03 -5.19
N ILE A 99 -10.65 -5.70 -6.48
CA ILE A 99 -9.60 -5.84 -7.51
C ILE A 99 -8.35 -5.06 -7.10
N TYR A 100 -8.49 -3.77 -6.75
CA TYR A 100 -7.37 -2.91 -6.38
C TYR A 100 -6.57 -3.47 -5.18
N ARG A 101 -7.25 -3.94 -4.14
CA ARG A 101 -6.60 -4.54 -2.96
C ARG A 101 -6.01 -5.90 -3.25
N ASN A 102 -6.71 -6.74 -4.01
CA ASN A 102 -6.28 -8.09 -4.30
C ASN A 102 -5.06 -8.12 -5.24
N THR A 103 -5.02 -7.20 -6.21
CA THR A 103 -3.83 -6.92 -7.02
C THR A 103 -2.60 -6.69 -6.16
N TYR A 104 -2.72 -5.86 -5.11
CA TYR A 104 -1.57 -5.58 -4.25
C TYR A 104 -1.11 -6.83 -3.49
N LYS A 105 -2.05 -7.66 -3.01
CA LYS A 105 -1.72 -8.94 -2.37
C LYS A 105 -1.04 -9.93 -3.32
N MET A 106 -1.48 -9.99 -4.59
CA MET A 106 -0.84 -10.78 -5.63
C MET A 106 0.59 -10.31 -5.91
N ALA A 107 0.82 -9.00 -5.98
CA ALA A 107 2.15 -8.45 -6.14
C ALA A 107 3.05 -8.81 -4.94
N LEU A 108 2.53 -8.71 -3.71
CA LEU A 108 3.27 -9.12 -2.52
C LEU A 108 3.62 -10.61 -2.48
N SER A 109 2.82 -11.49 -3.11
CA SER A 109 3.13 -12.91 -3.27
C SER A 109 4.04 -13.22 -4.47
N GLY A 110 4.51 -12.20 -5.19
CA GLY A 110 5.40 -12.34 -6.34
C GLY A 110 4.69 -12.63 -7.68
N GLU A 111 3.36 -12.64 -7.69
CA GLU A 111 2.56 -12.87 -8.89
C GLU A 111 2.38 -11.56 -9.69
N TYR A 112 3.48 -10.94 -10.10
CA TYR A 112 3.48 -9.58 -10.66
C TYR A 112 2.68 -9.44 -11.96
N GLU A 113 2.83 -10.39 -12.90
CA GLU A 113 2.08 -10.38 -14.16
C GLU A 113 0.58 -10.54 -13.92
N ASN A 114 0.20 -11.49 -13.05
CA ASN A 114 -1.20 -11.67 -12.64
C ASN A 114 -1.72 -10.41 -11.96
N ALA A 115 -0.94 -9.77 -11.09
CA ALA A 115 -1.32 -8.54 -10.40
C ALA A 115 -1.60 -7.41 -11.40
N LEU A 116 -0.71 -7.20 -12.38
CA LEU A 116 -0.87 -6.19 -13.43
C LEU A 116 -2.09 -6.48 -14.34
N SER A 117 -2.27 -7.74 -14.75
CA SER A 117 -3.44 -8.18 -15.52
C SER A 117 -4.75 -8.00 -14.74
N HIS A 118 -4.73 -8.31 -13.44
CA HIS A 118 -5.87 -8.12 -12.55
C HIS A 118 -6.19 -6.63 -12.38
N LEU A 119 -5.16 -5.78 -12.24
CA LEU A 119 -5.31 -4.33 -12.12
C LEU A 119 -5.89 -3.70 -13.38
N ALA A 120 -5.52 -4.20 -14.57
CA ALA A 120 -6.02 -3.72 -15.85
C ALA A 120 -7.55 -3.79 -15.99
N GLN A 121 -8.22 -4.68 -15.22
CA GLN A 121 -9.69 -4.76 -15.19
C GLN A 121 -10.37 -3.48 -14.68
N ILE A 122 -9.66 -2.63 -13.95
CA ILE A 122 -10.13 -1.34 -13.44
C ILE A 122 -9.33 -0.16 -14.00
N ALA A 123 -8.66 -0.35 -15.13
CA ALA A 123 -7.91 0.69 -15.81
C ALA A 123 -8.80 1.91 -16.14
N PRO A 124 -8.23 3.13 -16.28
CA PRO A 124 -8.99 4.34 -16.54
C PRO A 124 -9.87 4.31 -17.81
N ASP A 125 -9.50 3.48 -18.78
CA ASP A 125 -10.19 3.24 -20.05
C ASP A 125 -11.10 1.99 -20.04
N SER A 126 -11.03 1.17 -18.99
CA SER A 126 -11.79 -0.09 -18.89
C SER A 126 -13.31 0.10 -19.02
N ALA A 127 -13.98 -0.89 -19.62
CA ALA A 127 -15.42 -0.98 -19.73
C ALA A 127 -15.96 -2.01 -18.74
N GLY A 128 -16.96 -1.63 -17.92
CA GLY A 128 -17.76 -2.58 -17.13
C GLY A 128 -17.61 -2.51 -15.60
N LEU A 129 -16.62 -1.79 -15.06
CA LEU A 129 -16.46 -1.56 -13.61
C LEU A 129 -16.30 -0.08 -13.29
N VAL A 130 -16.35 0.28 -12.00
CA VAL A 130 -15.95 1.63 -11.57
C VAL A 130 -14.45 1.76 -11.77
N ARG A 131 -14.06 2.73 -12.60
CA ARG A 131 -12.67 2.96 -13.01
C ARG A 131 -11.84 3.46 -11.84
N CYS A 132 -10.63 2.95 -11.72
CA CYS A 132 -9.65 3.53 -10.82
C CYS A 132 -9.23 4.91 -11.35
N PRO A 133 -9.17 5.95 -10.52
CA PRO A 133 -8.57 7.22 -10.91
C PRO A 133 -7.18 7.01 -11.49
N ALA A 134 -6.87 7.68 -12.60
CA ALA A 134 -5.60 7.46 -13.32
C ALA A 134 -4.38 7.66 -12.41
N SER A 135 -4.39 8.68 -11.55
CA SER A 135 -3.33 8.91 -10.56
C SER A 135 -3.07 7.69 -9.65
N LEU A 136 -4.13 7.10 -9.08
CA LEU A 136 -4.03 5.94 -8.18
C LEU A 136 -3.70 4.64 -8.93
N TYR A 137 -4.19 4.51 -10.16
CA TYR A 137 -3.89 3.38 -11.05
C TYR A 137 -2.41 3.32 -11.39
N HIS A 138 -1.85 4.42 -11.89
CA HIS A 138 -0.45 4.51 -12.28
C HIS A 138 0.50 4.43 -11.08
N LEU A 139 0.15 5.02 -9.92
CA LEU A 139 0.89 4.82 -8.68
C LEU A 139 0.97 3.33 -8.29
N ARG A 140 -0.16 2.61 -8.35
CA ARG A 140 -0.18 1.18 -8.00
C ARG A 140 0.63 0.35 -8.98
N ARG A 141 0.56 0.65 -10.28
CA ARG A 141 1.38 -0.02 -11.31
C ARG A 141 2.86 0.21 -11.07
N ALA A 142 3.26 1.46 -10.80
CA ALA A 142 4.65 1.79 -10.48
C ALA A 142 5.16 0.99 -9.28
N GLU A 143 4.36 0.86 -8.22
CA GLU A 143 4.74 0.06 -7.04
C GLU A 143 4.92 -1.43 -7.38
N ILE A 144 4.02 -2.02 -8.16
CA ILE A 144 4.10 -3.44 -8.57
C ILE A 144 5.33 -3.67 -9.46
N LEU A 145 5.61 -2.76 -10.39
CA LEU A 145 6.77 -2.83 -11.28
C LEU A 145 8.09 -2.65 -10.51
N ALA A 146 8.10 -1.78 -9.49
CA ALA A 146 9.23 -1.66 -8.58
C ALA A 146 9.45 -2.94 -7.78
N GLN A 147 8.37 -3.60 -7.31
CA GLN A 147 8.44 -4.92 -6.66
C GLN A 147 8.99 -6.01 -7.59
N SER A 148 8.64 -5.96 -8.87
CA SER A 148 9.13 -6.93 -9.86
C SER A 148 10.55 -6.65 -10.36
N GLY A 149 11.19 -5.56 -9.92
CA GLY A 149 12.51 -5.12 -10.39
C GLY A 149 12.50 -4.42 -11.76
N ASN A 150 11.32 -4.16 -12.34
CA ASN A 150 11.16 -3.44 -13.60
C ASN A 150 11.21 -1.92 -13.38
N PHE A 151 12.35 -1.43 -12.90
CA PHE A 151 12.49 -0.05 -12.41
C PHE A 151 12.27 1.03 -13.49
N GLU A 152 12.66 0.77 -14.73
CA GLU A 152 12.45 1.71 -15.85
C GLU A 152 10.96 1.92 -16.13
N LEU A 153 10.19 0.83 -16.18
CA LEU A 153 8.73 0.91 -16.34
C LEU A 153 8.06 1.50 -15.11
N ALA A 154 8.56 1.21 -13.90
CA ALA A 154 8.05 1.82 -12.68
C ALA A 154 8.21 3.34 -12.69
N GLU A 155 9.38 3.83 -13.11
CA GLU A 155 9.64 5.27 -13.26
C GLU A 155 8.74 5.89 -14.33
N TYR A 156 8.59 5.24 -15.47
CA TYR A 156 7.69 5.68 -16.54
C TYR A 156 6.24 5.84 -16.05
N GLU A 157 5.73 4.88 -15.28
CA GLU A 157 4.38 4.95 -14.70
C GLU A 157 4.22 6.09 -13.68
N LEU A 158 5.27 6.41 -12.90
CA LEU A 158 5.26 7.59 -12.01
C LEU A 158 5.20 8.90 -12.81
N GLU A 159 5.90 8.98 -13.94
CA GLU A 159 5.86 10.15 -14.82
C GLU A 159 4.49 10.30 -15.53
N ILE A 160 3.73 9.21 -15.72
CA ILE A 160 2.32 9.28 -16.16
C ILE A 160 1.38 9.69 -15.02
N ALA A 161 1.62 9.20 -13.79
CA ALA A 161 0.80 9.54 -12.62
C ALA A 161 0.80 11.05 -12.32
N LYS A 162 1.93 11.73 -12.60
CA LYS A 162 2.14 13.17 -12.40
C LYS A 162 1.12 14.06 -13.14
N PRO A 163 1.01 14.05 -14.48
CA PRO A 163 -0.02 14.78 -15.20
C PRO A 163 -1.44 14.25 -14.95
N ALA A 164 -1.59 13.01 -14.45
CA ALA A 164 -2.88 12.43 -14.07
C ALA A 164 -3.43 12.95 -12.73
N GLY A 165 -2.74 13.90 -12.08
CA GLY A 165 -3.23 14.58 -10.88
C GLY A 165 -2.87 13.88 -9.56
N VAL A 166 -1.83 13.05 -9.54
CA VAL A 166 -1.25 12.59 -8.26
C VAL A 166 -0.77 13.80 -7.44
N LYS A 167 -0.99 13.74 -6.12
CA LYS A 167 -0.49 14.79 -5.22
C LYS A 167 1.04 14.77 -5.19
N GLN A 168 1.67 15.94 -5.06
CA GLN A 168 3.13 16.03 -5.05
C GLN A 168 3.75 15.22 -3.92
N GLU A 169 3.09 15.19 -2.76
CA GLU A 169 3.50 14.42 -1.59
C GLU A 169 3.55 12.92 -1.89
N GLN A 170 2.48 12.40 -2.50
CA GLN A 170 2.38 10.99 -2.89
C GLN A 170 3.40 10.63 -3.97
N TYR A 171 3.66 11.53 -4.91
CA TYR A 171 4.66 11.36 -5.95
C TYR A 171 6.08 11.23 -5.38
N HIS A 172 6.49 12.17 -4.51
CA HIS A 172 7.83 12.14 -3.90
C HIS A 172 8.02 10.93 -2.98
N LEU A 173 6.98 10.54 -2.22
CA LEU A 173 7.01 9.32 -1.42
C LEU A 173 7.16 8.06 -2.30
N ALA A 174 6.43 7.97 -3.40
CA ALA A 174 6.53 6.84 -4.33
C ALA A 174 7.90 6.78 -5.02
N LYS A 175 8.46 7.93 -5.43
CA LYS A 175 9.84 7.99 -5.98
C LYS A 175 10.89 7.58 -4.95
N ALA A 176 10.76 8.03 -3.70
CA ALA A 176 11.66 7.59 -2.63
C ALA A 176 11.61 6.07 -2.45
N GLY A 177 10.41 5.47 -2.47
CA GLY A 177 10.22 4.03 -2.44
C GLY A 177 10.86 3.29 -3.63
N LEU A 178 10.72 3.84 -4.84
CA LEU A 178 11.37 3.29 -6.04
C LEU A 178 12.90 3.31 -5.92
N TYR A 179 13.49 4.45 -5.53
CA TYR A 179 14.94 4.56 -5.36
C TYR A 179 15.45 3.65 -4.24
N LYS A 180 14.70 3.51 -3.15
CA LYS A 180 15.01 2.53 -2.10
C LYS A 180 15.02 1.11 -2.66
N ALA A 181 14.03 0.72 -3.47
CA ALA A 181 13.98 -0.60 -4.09
C ALA A 181 15.14 -0.85 -5.08
N LYS A 182 15.64 0.20 -5.75
CA LYS A 182 16.84 0.16 -6.60
C LYS A 182 18.15 0.08 -5.81
N GLY A 183 18.13 0.36 -4.50
CA GLY A 183 19.34 0.53 -3.68
C GLY A 183 20.03 1.89 -3.87
N GLU A 184 19.35 2.86 -4.47
CA GLU A 184 19.86 4.22 -4.70
C GLU A 184 19.55 5.10 -3.47
N VAL A 185 20.26 4.86 -2.37
CA VAL A 185 20.00 5.47 -1.05
C VAL A 185 20.00 6.99 -1.08
N ASP A 186 21.00 7.60 -1.73
CA ASP A 186 21.12 9.07 -1.83
C ASP A 186 19.95 9.69 -2.63
N ALA A 187 19.53 9.01 -3.70
CA ALA A 187 18.39 9.45 -4.50
C ALA A 187 17.08 9.36 -3.70
N ALA A 188 16.89 8.27 -2.95
CA ALA A 188 15.74 8.11 -2.06
C ALA A 188 15.70 9.21 -0.99
N LYS A 189 16.85 9.52 -0.38
CA LYS A 189 16.98 10.59 0.61
C LYS A 189 16.62 11.96 0.04
N ASN A 190 17.11 12.29 -1.15
CA ASN A 190 16.80 13.55 -1.84
C ASN A 190 15.28 13.69 -2.10
N GLU A 191 14.59 12.61 -2.47
CA GLU A 191 13.13 12.64 -2.64
C GLU A 191 12.39 12.84 -1.31
N LEU A 192 12.87 12.25 -0.21
CA LEU A 192 12.32 12.49 1.13
C LEU A 192 12.58 13.93 1.62
N GLU A 193 13.70 14.54 1.23
CA GLU A 193 13.99 15.96 1.51
C GLU A 193 13.05 16.89 0.72
N LYS A 194 12.75 16.58 -0.55
CA LYS A 194 11.73 17.30 -1.32
C LYS A 194 10.35 17.16 -0.69
N LEU A 195 9.99 15.96 -0.23
CA LEU A 195 8.74 15.73 0.49
C LEU A 195 8.66 16.58 1.77
N GLU A 196 9.73 16.61 2.56
CA GLU A 196 9.82 17.43 3.77
C GLU A 196 9.72 18.93 3.47
N ALA A 197 10.30 19.39 2.37
CA ALA A 197 10.17 20.78 1.94
C ALA A 197 8.72 21.15 1.56
N LEU A 198 7.91 20.18 1.14
CA LEU A 198 6.50 20.40 0.77
C LEU A 198 5.55 20.39 1.97
N ILE A 199 5.68 19.41 2.87
CA ILE A 199 4.74 19.24 3.99
C ILE A 199 5.28 19.69 5.34
N GLY A 200 6.53 20.16 5.37
CA GLY A 200 7.26 20.45 6.59
C GLY A 200 7.78 19.19 7.28
N PHE A 201 8.37 19.41 8.45
CA PHE A 201 8.88 18.33 9.29
C PHE A 201 7.74 17.45 9.81
N VAL A 202 7.80 16.15 9.48
CA VAL A 202 6.88 15.12 10.00
C VAL A 202 7.70 13.92 10.47
N PRO A 203 7.46 13.36 11.67
CA PRO A 203 8.20 12.21 12.19
C PRO A 203 8.27 11.02 11.24
N ALA A 204 7.22 10.79 10.43
CA ALA A 204 7.19 9.73 9.43
C ALA A 204 8.30 9.86 8.37
N ILE A 205 8.62 11.08 7.91
CA ILE A 205 9.72 11.31 6.97
C ILE A 205 11.06 11.02 7.66
N SER A 206 11.22 11.46 8.90
CA SER A 206 12.42 11.18 9.69
C SER A 206 12.63 9.68 9.84
N LEU A 207 11.56 8.91 10.11
CA LEU A 207 11.62 7.46 10.19
C LEU A 207 12.09 6.86 8.86
N GLU A 208 11.47 7.22 7.74
CA GLU A 208 11.84 6.69 6.42
C GLU A 208 13.32 6.97 6.08
N LYS A 209 13.82 8.18 6.39
CA LYS A 209 15.25 8.52 6.25
C LYS A 209 16.13 7.66 7.15
N THR A 210 15.72 7.40 8.39
CA THR A 210 16.46 6.52 9.30
C THR A 210 16.45 5.07 8.83
N LEU A 211 15.36 4.59 8.22
CA LEU A 211 15.31 3.24 7.65
C LEU A 211 16.28 3.05 6.48
N LEU A 212 16.57 4.10 5.71
CA LEU A 212 17.62 4.05 4.68
C LEU A 212 19.00 3.80 5.28
N LEU A 213 19.30 4.27 6.49
CA LEU A 213 20.56 3.96 7.18
C LEU A 213 20.67 2.47 7.52
N LEU A 214 19.55 1.80 7.80
CA LEU A 214 19.54 0.37 8.14
C LEU A 214 19.73 -0.54 6.92
N GLU A 215 19.61 -0.02 5.69
CA GLU A 215 19.96 -0.77 4.48
C GLU A 215 21.48 -1.03 4.41
N GLU A 216 22.29 -0.24 5.11
CA GLU A 216 23.74 -0.41 5.22
C GLU A 216 24.15 -0.88 6.63
N PRO A 217 24.66 -2.12 6.79
CA PRO A 217 25.02 -2.67 8.11
C PRO A 217 26.03 -1.83 8.91
N ARG A 218 26.82 -0.98 8.24
CA ARG A 218 27.81 -0.11 8.88
C ARG A 218 27.18 1.05 9.65
N ASN A 219 25.94 1.41 9.34
CA ASN A 219 25.31 2.62 9.86
C ASN A 219 24.33 2.33 11.02
N VAL A 220 24.31 1.11 11.55
CA VAL A 220 23.38 0.70 12.62
C VAL A 220 23.47 1.59 13.87
N TRP A 221 24.67 2.03 14.25
CA TRP A 221 24.85 2.93 15.40
C TRP A 221 24.28 4.33 15.16
N GLU A 222 24.39 4.83 13.93
CA GLU A 222 23.79 6.09 13.52
C GLU A 222 22.26 5.97 13.48
N ALA A 223 21.74 4.90 12.88
CA ALA A 223 20.31 4.61 12.87
C ALA A 223 19.73 4.52 14.28
N LYS A 224 20.45 3.84 15.21
CA LYS A 224 20.10 3.79 16.64
C LYS A 224 19.94 5.19 17.24
N LYS A 225 20.90 6.08 17.00
CA LYS A 225 20.88 7.46 17.52
C LYS A 225 19.71 8.27 16.94
N GLU A 226 19.43 8.14 15.64
CA GLU A 226 18.32 8.85 15.02
C GLU A 226 16.96 8.31 15.48
N LEU A 227 16.83 7.00 15.71
CA LEU A 227 15.63 6.40 16.29
C LEU A 227 15.41 6.88 17.74
N ASP A 228 16.46 6.99 18.56
CA ASP A 228 16.36 7.52 19.92
C ASP A 228 15.78 8.95 19.90
N LYS A 229 16.32 9.83 19.06
CA LYS A 229 15.80 11.20 18.90
C LYS A 229 14.35 11.22 18.41
N LEU A 230 14.02 10.34 17.47
CA LEU A 230 12.67 10.28 16.89
C LEU A 230 11.63 9.88 17.95
N LEU A 231 11.99 8.97 18.86
CA LEU A 231 11.12 8.53 19.96
C LEU A 231 10.87 9.62 21.02
N GLU A 232 11.67 10.69 21.04
CA GLU A 232 11.44 11.87 21.89
C GLU A 232 10.44 12.87 21.28
N LEU A 233 10.10 12.71 20.00
CA LEU A 233 9.18 13.60 19.30
C LEU A 233 7.71 13.25 19.59
N PRO A 234 6.79 14.22 19.44
CA PRO A 234 5.36 13.93 19.46
C PRO A 234 5.01 12.87 18.41
N ASP A 235 4.25 11.85 18.83
CA ASP A 235 3.85 10.78 17.94
C ASP A 235 2.88 11.27 16.85
N GLY A 236 2.89 10.60 15.70
CA GLY A 236 2.09 10.94 14.55
C GLY A 236 1.87 9.75 13.61
N PRO A 237 0.87 9.83 12.72
CA PRO A 237 0.58 8.75 11.78
C PRO A 237 1.72 8.59 10.78
N HIS A 238 2.12 7.34 10.54
CA HIS A 238 3.03 6.95 9.48
C HIS A 238 2.27 6.79 8.15
N PHE A 239 2.98 6.85 7.02
CA PHE A 239 2.40 6.63 5.68
C PHE A 239 1.79 5.23 5.50
N THR A 240 2.17 4.29 6.36
CA THR A 240 1.63 2.93 6.38
C THR A 240 0.33 2.80 7.18
N GLY A 241 -0.10 3.86 7.89
CA GLY A 241 -1.33 3.88 8.69
C GLY A 241 -1.14 3.47 10.16
N GLU A 242 0.05 3.04 10.57
CA GLU A 242 0.42 2.80 11.97
C GLU A 242 1.05 4.06 12.59
N ASN A 243 1.19 4.09 13.92
CA ASN A 243 1.90 5.18 14.60
C ASN A 243 3.41 5.12 14.33
N THR A 244 4.00 6.29 14.07
CA THR A 244 5.44 6.41 13.80
C THR A 244 6.27 5.91 14.98
N SER A 245 5.88 6.22 16.23
CA SER A 245 6.55 5.74 17.43
C SER A 245 6.57 4.21 17.55
N THR A 246 5.49 3.55 17.11
CA THR A 246 5.37 2.08 17.17
C THR A 246 6.34 1.44 16.19
N LEU A 247 6.42 1.97 14.97
CA LEU A 247 7.37 1.50 13.97
C LEU A 247 8.81 1.82 14.36
N ALA A 248 9.08 3.03 14.87
CA ALA A 248 10.39 3.43 15.33
C ALA A 248 10.89 2.53 16.48
N ASN A 249 10.03 2.18 17.45
CA ASN A 249 10.37 1.24 18.51
C ASN A 249 10.69 -0.17 17.96
N ALA A 250 9.94 -0.65 16.97
CA ALA A 250 10.22 -1.94 16.33
C ALA A 250 11.62 -1.97 15.67
N TYR A 251 11.95 -0.93 14.90
CA TYR A 251 13.29 -0.80 14.31
C TYR A 251 14.37 -0.48 15.34
N ARG A 252 14.02 0.16 16.46
CA ARG A 252 14.94 0.33 17.59
C ARG A 252 15.33 -1.02 18.18
N ASN A 253 14.38 -1.94 18.32
CA ASN A 253 14.65 -3.31 18.75
C ASN A 253 15.52 -4.06 17.74
N VAL A 254 15.33 -3.85 16.43
CA VAL A 254 16.28 -4.34 15.41
C VAL A 254 17.69 -3.82 15.70
N THR A 255 17.89 -2.51 15.92
CA THR A 255 19.23 -1.98 16.24
C THR A 255 19.84 -2.56 17.51
N LYS A 256 19.03 -2.98 18.49
CA LYS A 256 19.51 -3.63 19.72
C LYS A 256 20.13 -5.00 19.46
N LEU A 257 19.59 -5.77 18.50
CA LEU A 257 20.16 -7.06 18.06
C LEU A 257 21.62 -6.92 17.62
N TRP A 258 21.95 -5.79 17.00
CA TRP A 258 23.25 -5.51 16.41
C TRP A 258 24.19 -4.68 17.32
N THR A 259 23.67 -4.10 18.40
CA THR A 259 24.41 -3.16 19.28
C THR A 259 24.62 -3.68 20.71
N GLY A 260 24.65 -5.01 20.88
CA GLY A 260 25.02 -5.66 22.14
C GLY A 260 23.92 -5.76 23.21
N HIS A 261 22.65 -5.49 22.85
CA HIS A 261 21.50 -5.60 23.74
C HIS A 261 20.49 -6.61 23.16
N ALA A 262 20.99 -7.73 22.67
CA ALA A 262 20.25 -8.58 21.75
C ALA A 262 19.06 -9.29 22.41
N GLU A 263 19.15 -9.70 23.68
CA GLU A 263 18.05 -10.32 24.41
C GLU A 263 16.84 -9.36 24.52
N GLU A 264 17.07 -8.14 25.03
CA GLU A 264 16.03 -7.11 25.08
C GLU A 264 15.48 -6.76 23.69
N GLY A 265 16.37 -6.72 22.69
CA GLY A 265 16.01 -6.47 21.30
C GLY A 265 15.11 -7.57 20.75
N LEU A 266 15.39 -8.84 21.08
CA LEU A 266 14.63 -9.99 20.61
C LEU A 266 13.23 -10.02 21.23
N ASP A 267 13.13 -9.82 22.55
CA ASP A 267 11.85 -9.76 23.26
C ASP A 267 10.98 -8.63 22.70
N GLY A 268 11.55 -7.43 22.60
CA GLY A 268 10.82 -6.27 22.06
C GLY A 268 10.44 -6.43 20.58
N LEU A 269 11.26 -7.13 19.78
CA LEU A 269 10.95 -7.41 18.38
C LEU A 269 9.84 -8.47 18.26
N ASN A 270 9.81 -9.47 19.15
CA ASN A 270 8.73 -10.45 19.20
C ASN A 270 7.37 -9.78 19.47
N ASP A 271 7.31 -8.90 20.46
CA ASP A 271 6.10 -8.13 20.78
C ASP A 271 5.67 -7.24 19.61
N ALA A 272 6.62 -6.54 18.97
CA ALA A 272 6.35 -5.70 17.81
C ALA A 272 5.81 -6.51 16.62
N ILE A 273 6.42 -7.67 16.31
CA ILE A 273 5.96 -8.57 15.26
C ILE A 273 4.54 -9.06 15.55
N HIS A 274 4.25 -9.51 16.77
CA HIS A 274 2.91 -9.95 17.15
C HIS A 274 1.85 -8.85 16.98
N ARG A 275 2.16 -7.62 17.41
CA ARG A 275 1.27 -6.47 17.26
C ARG A 275 1.04 -6.12 15.79
N ILE A 276 2.11 -5.97 15.02
CA ILE A 276 2.02 -5.58 13.59
C ILE A 276 1.34 -6.67 12.77
N LYS A 277 1.55 -7.96 13.10
CA LYS A 277 0.89 -9.09 12.42
C LYS A 277 -0.64 -9.00 12.48
N ALA A 278 -1.20 -8.56 13.61
CA ALA A 278 -2.65 -8.36 13.72
C ALA A 278 -3.12 -7.19 12.83
N ALA A 279 -2.37 -6.09 12.76
CA ALA A 279 -2.71 -4.93 11.93
C ALA A 279 -2.55 -5.21 10.42
N ALA A 280 -1.50 -5.95 10.03
CA ALA A 280 -1.18 -6.29 8.64
C ALA A 280 -2.24 -7.17 7.94
N LEU A 281 -3.17 -7.78 8.71
CA LEU A 281 -4.35 -8.46 8.15
C LEU A 281 -5.29 -7.48 7.43
N TYR A 282 -5.31 -6.23 7.87
CA TYR A 282 -6.22 -5.18 7.40
C TYR A 282 -5.51 -4.06 6.63
N VAL A 283 -4.21 -3.88 6.89
CA VAL A 283 -3.41 -2.79 6.35
C VAL A 283 -2.25 -3.36 5.54
N ASP A 284 -2.44 -3.43 4.22
CA ASP A 284 -1.48 -4.13 3.36
C ASP A 284 -0.11 -3.44 3.30
N SER A 285 -0.05 -2.11 3.48
CA SER A 285 1.21 -1.33 3.56
C SER A 285 2.09 -1.69 4.76
N LEU A 286 1.55 -2.39 5.78
CA LEU A 286 2.37 -2.90 6.90
C LEU A 286 3.06 -4.22 6.59
N ARG A 287 2.64 -4.95 5.55
CA ARG A 287 3.21 -6.25 5.23
C ARG A 287 4.70 -6.18 4.86
N PRO A 288 5.19 -5.19 4.07
CA PRO A 288 6.62 -5.03 3.83
C PRO A 288 7.43 -4.77 5.10
N ILE A 289 6.89 -3.98 6.03
CA ILE A 289 7.53 -3.72 7.32
C ILE A 289 7.61 -5.00 8.14
N LEU A 290 6.49 -5.71 8.29
CA LEU A 290 6.45 -6.97 9.02
C LEU A 290 7.41 -8.01 8.43
N ALA A 291 7.46 -8.11 7.09
CA ALA A 291 8.43 -8.95 6.40
C ALA A 291 9.87 -8.59 6.77
N SER A 292 10.22 -7.30 6.75
CA SER A 292 11.55 -6.81 7.13
C SER A 292 11.90 -7.14 8.58
N LEU A 293 10.98 -6.96 9.53
CA LEU A 293 11.20 -7.30 10.94
C LEU A 293 11.41 -8.81 11.15
N CYS A 294 10.59 -9.65 10.50
CA CYS A 294 10.78 -11.10 10.51
C CYS A 294 12.14 -11.50 9.93
N ILE A 295 12.58 -10.88 8.84
CA ILE A 295 13.89 -11.17 8.22
C ILE A 295 15.05 -10.84 9.18
N GLU A 296 15.01 -9.68 9.82
CA GLU A 296 16.05 -9.27 10.77
C GLU A 296 16.08 -10.17 12.01
N ARG A 297 14.90 -10.57 12.51
CA ARG A 297 14.80 -11.55 13.60
C ARG A 297 15.35 -12.91 13.17
N ALA A 298 14.95 -13.41 12.00
CA ALA A 298 15.41 -14.67 11.45
C ALA A 298 16.93 -14.71 11.32
N TYR A 299 17.55 -13.62 10.85
CA TYR A 299 19.01 -13.52 10.74
C TYR A 299 19.70 -13.66 12.09
N TYR A 300 19.19 -12.99 13.12
CA TYR A 300 19.72 -13.13 14.47
C TYR A 300 19.56 -14.56 15.00
N LEU A 301 18.38 -15.16 14.87
CA LEU A 301 18.08 -16.52 15.35
C LEU A 301 18.90 -17.59 14.61
N ALA A 302 19.08 -17.44 13.30
CA ALA A 302 19.94 -18.29 12.48
C ALA A 302 21.39 -18.30 12.97
N THR A 303 21.88 -17.17 13.46
CA THR A 303 23.27 -17.05 13.94
C THR A 303 23.47 -17.50 15.39
N HIS A 304 22.40 -17.54 16.21
CA HIS A 304 22.48 -17.73 17.67
C HIS A 304 21.79 -19.00 18.23
N LYS A 305 21.49 -19.99 17.38
CA LYS A 305 21.06 -21.37 17.69
C LYS A 305 19.54 -21.63 17.82
N GLU A 306 18.69 -20.79 17.26
CA GLU A 306 17.25 -21.08 17.12
C GLU A 306 16.82 -21.21 15.65
N PRO A 307 17.37 -22.20 14.90
CA PRO A 307 17.16 -22.30 13.46
C PRO A 307 15.70 -22.59 13.07
N ASP A 308 14.94 -23.29 13.91
CA ASP A 308 13.54 -23.60 13.61
C ASP A 308 12.65 -22.35 13.65
N ALA A 309 12.86 -21.47 14.62
CA ALA A 309 12.18 -20.18 14.70
C ALA A 309 12.60 -19.24 13.56
N ALA A 310 13.89 -19.26 13.17
CA ALA A 310 14.37 -18.53 12.00
C ALA A 310 13.71 -19.00 10.69
N VAL A 311 13.51 -20.30 10.51
CA VAL A 311 12.79 -20.86 9.34
C VAL A 311 11.33 -20.42 9.35
N GLU A 312 10.65 -20.41 10.49
CA GLU A 312 9.27 -19.92 10.59
C GLU A 312 9.15 -18.44 10.22
N ASP A 313 10.08 -17.61 10.67
CA ASP A 313 10.13 -16.20 10.31
C ASP A 313 10.38 -15.98 8.83
N LEU A 314 11.29 -16.76 8.22
CA LEU A 314 11.53 -16.66 6.78
C LEU A 314 10.30 -17.08 5.97
N LYS A 315 9.62 -18.17 6.37
CA LYS A 315 8.34 -18.57 5.76
C LYS A 315 7.26 -17.50 5.92
N THR A 316 7.19 -16.87 7.08
CA THR A 316 6.25 -15.76 7.31
C THR A 316 6.59 -14.58 6.40
N SER A 317 7.87 -14.19 6.32
CA SER A 317 8.31 -13.06 5.52
C SER A 317 8.10 -13.25 4.01
N SER A 318 8.26 -14.47 3.47
CA SER A 318 8.07 -14.77 2.05
C SER A 318 6.60 -14.69 1.62
N LEU A 319 5.67 -14.95 2.53
CA LEU A 319 4.23 -14.81 2.30
C LEU A 319 3.74 -13.35 2.39
N LEU A 320 4.51 -12.50 3.06
CA LEU A 320 4.11 -11.12 3.35
C LEU A 320 4.50 -10.14 2.27
N CYS A 321 5.70 -10.29 1.69
CA CYS A 321 6.21 -9.35 0.70
C CYS A 321 7.34 -9.96 -0.13
N ASN A 322 7.51 -9.50 -1.37
CA ASN A 322 8.53 -10.01 -2.29
C ASN A 322 9.39 -8.91 -2.92
N PHE A 323 9.59 -7.77 -2.25
CA PHE A 323 10.51 -6.72 -2.75
C PHE A 323 11.92 -7.28 -3.05
N PRO A 324 12.62 -6.81 -4.11
CA PRO A 324 13.93 -7.34 -4.49
C PRO A 324 14.99 -7.21 -3.38
N SER A 325 15.00 -6.09 -2.65
CA SER A 325 15.90 -5.89 -1.51
C SER A 325 15.65 -6.91 -0.39
N GLN A 326 14.38 -7.19 -0.10
CA GLN A 326 13.99 -8.18 0.91
C GLN A 326 14.26 -9.62 0.45
N GLN A 327 14.03 -9.93 -0.83
CA GLN A 327 14.39 -11.22 -1.43
C GLN A 327 15.89 -11.49 -1.29
N LYS A 328 16.73 -10.51 -1.63
CA LYS A 328 18.18 -10.61 -1.47
C LYS A 328 18.57 -10.85 -0.02
N ARG A 329 17.96 -10.12 0.92
CA ARG A 329 18.23 -10.28 2.36
C ARG A 329 17.79 -11.66 2.86
N ARG A 330 16.62 -12.15 2.44
CA ARG A 330 16.13 -13.50 2.77
C ARG A 330 17.03 -14.60 2.25
N GLU A 331 17.48 -14.51 1.01
CA GLU A 331 18.38 -15.52 0.45
C GLU A 331 19.68 -15.57 1.26
N ALA A 332 20.22 -14.42 1.67
CA ALA A 332 21.37 -14.39 2.57
C ALA A 332 21.10 -15.08 3.93
N VAL A 333 19.90 -14.91 4.51
CA VAL A 333 19.54 -15.63 5.76
C VAL A 333 19.39 -17.13 5.52
N LYS A 334 18.81 -17.52 4.38
CA LYS A 334 18.63 -18.92 3.98
C LYS A 334 19.97 -19.61 3.76
N GLU A 335 20.90 -18.97 3.05
CA GLU A 335 22.28 -19.45 2.89
C GLU A 335 22.96 -19.64 4.25
N GLU A 336 22.77 -18.70 5.19
CA GLU A 336 23.31 -18.81 6.55
C GLU A 336 22.72 -20.00 7.33
N LEU A 337 21.42 -20.26 7.20
CA LEU A 337 20.74 -21.40 7.82
C LEU A 337 21.21 -22.74 7.24
N GLU A 338 21.34 -22.81 5.92
CA GLU A 338 21.85 -23.99 5.23
C GLU A 338 23.30 -24.27 5.65
N TRP A 339 24.15 -23.25 5.66
CA TRP A 339 25.57 -23.37 6.00
C TRP A 339 25.80 -23.79 7.46
N ARG A 340 25.11 -23.17 8.42
CA ARG A 340 25.33 -23.43 9.85
C ARG A 340 24.58 -24.63 10.40
N HIS A 341 23.38 -24.90 9.88
CA HIS A 341 22.43 -25.84 10.51
C HIS A 341 21.95 -26.94 9.58
N ASN A 342 22.39 -26.99 8.32
CA ASN A 342 21.90 -27.93 7.30
C ASN A 342 20.36 -27.92 7.16
N LYS A 343 19.73 -26.77 7.39
CA LYS A 343 18.26 -26.60 7.30
C LYS A 343 17.91 -26.00 5.94
N THR A 344 17.16 -26.75 5.15
CA THR A 344 16.57 -26.29 3.88
C THR A 344 15.13 -25.82 4.10
N LEU A 345 14.75 -24.78 3.35
CA LEU A 345 13.49 -24.01 3.53
C LEU A 345 12.32 -24.57 2.74
#